data_AF-A0A2W4T332-F1
#
_entry.id   AF-A0A2W4T332-F1
#
_cell.length_a   1.000
_cell.length_b   1.000
_cell.length_c   1.000
_cell.angle_alpha   90.00
_cell.angle_beta   90.00
_cell.angle_gamma   90.00
#
_symmetry.space_group_name_H-M   'P 1'
#
loop_
_entity.id
_entity.type
_entity.pdbx_description
1 polymer ?
#
loop_
_entity_poly.entity_id
_entity_poly.type
_entity_poly.pdbx_seq_one_letter_code
_entity_poly.pdbx_strand_id
1 'polypeptide(L)'
;MKPAVRSTEILRRSLAEALQLAASGTSGRLDPRLTRASAQHRAGRKTRIKGATFRTGSTLVREWKGTQHEVQVTPEGYVWNGQRHDSLSKVARLITGVRWNGPRFFGLREGTGA
;
A
#
# COMPACT_ATOMS: atom_id res chain seq x y z
N MET A 1 10.28 -17.22 -28.43
CA MET A 1 11.64 -16.67 -28.28
C MET A 1 12.45 -17.66 -27.46
N LYS A 2 13.57 -18.20 -27.98
CA LYS A 2 14.35 -19.26 -27.30
C LYS A 2 15.19 -18.60 -26.18
N PRO A 3 15.06 -18.97 -24.90
CA PRO A 3 15.76 -18.28 -23.82
C PRO A 3 17.27 -18.50 -23.95
N ALA A 4 18.05 -17.43 -23.76
CA ALA A 4 19.50 -17.42 -23.91
C ALA A 4 20.25 -18.18 -22.81
N VAL A 5 19.56 -18.59 -21.74
CA VAL A 5 20.16 -19.26 -20.57
C VAL A 5 19.45 -20.59 -20.32
N ARG A 6 20.20 -21.69 -20.28
CA ARG A 6 19.69 -23.06 -20.06
C ARG A 6 19.72 -23.48 -18.59
N SER A 7 19.30 -22.59 -17.69
CA SER A 7 19.17 -22.94 -16.27
C SER A 7 17.80 -23.58 -16.01
N THR A 8 17.79 -24.74 -15.35
CA THR A 8 16.56 -25.49 -14.99
C THR A 8 15.56 -24.63 -14.23
N GLU A 9 16.05 -23.75 -13.36
CA GLU A 9 15.22 -22.85 -12.55
C GLU A 9 14.51 -21.79 -13.42
N ILE A 10 15.21 -21.22 -14.40
CA ILE A 10 14.64 -20.24 -15.33
C ILE A 10 13.57 -20.91 -16.21
N LEU A 11 13.85 -22.13 -16.70
CA LEU A 11 12.91 -22.89 -17.50
C LEU A 11 11.64 -23.23 -16.72
N ARG A 12 11.77 -23.67 -15.46
CA ARG A 12 10.62 -23.93 -14.57
C ARG A 12 9.78 -22.68 -14.35
N ARG A 13 10.38 -21.53 -14.09
CA ARG A 13 9.65 -20.26 -13.92
C ARG A 13 8.93 -19.83 -15.20
N SER A 14 9.59 -19.94 -16.36
CA SER A 14 8.97 -19.61 -17.65
C SER A 14 7.79 -20.52 -18.00
N LEU A 15 7.88 -21.81 -17.64
CA LEU A 15 6.79 -22.76 -17.82
C LEU A 15 5.62 -22.44 -16.88
N ALA A 16 5.89 -22.13 -15.62
CA ALA A 16 4.87 -21.74 -14.65
C ALA A 16 4.11 -20.48 -15.11
N GLU A 17 4.82 -19.47 -15.60
CA GLU A 17 4.22 -18.24 -16.16
C GLU A 17 3.32 -18.55 -17.37
N ALA A 18 3.76 -19.43 -18.28
CA ALA A 18 2.96 -19.83 -19.43
C ALA A 18 1.66 -20.56 -19.03
N LEU A 19 1.73 -21.46 -18.05
CA LEU A 19 0.57 -22.17 -17.53
C LEU A 19 -0.41 -21.22 -16.81
N GLN A 20 0.12 -20.27 -16.04
CA GLN A 20 -0.70 -19.25 -15.37
C GLN A 20 -1.47 -18.38 -16.37
N LEU A 21 -0.82 -17.96 -17.46
CA LEU A 21 -1.46 -17.18 -18.52
C LEU A 21 -2.55 -17.98 -19.25
N ALA A 22 -2.30 -19.26 -19.53
CA ALA A 22 -3.29 -20.14 -20.16
C ALA A 22 -4.53 -20.37 -19.27
N ALA A 23 -4.34 -20.56 -17.96
CA ALA A 23 -5.44 -20.82 -17.03
C ALA A 23 -6.27 -19.56 -16.69
N SER A 24 -5.64 -18.38 -16.68
CA SER A 24 -6.29 -17.13 -16.29
C SER A 24 -7.07 -16.44 -17.42
N GLY A 25 -7.04 -16.97 -18.65
CA GLY A 25 -7.73 -16.39 -19.82
C GLY A 25 -7.26 -14.97 -20.18
N THR A 26 -6.18 -14.50 -19.56
CA THR A 26 -5.64 -13.16 -19.77
C THR A 26 -4.86 -13.19 -21.08
N SER A 27 -5.47 -12.65 -22.14
CA SER A 27 -4.73 -12.31 -23.36
C SER A 27 -3.52 -11.47 -22.95
N GLY A 28 -2.30 -11.90 -23.33
CA GLY A 28 -1.00 -11.46 -22.78
C GLY A 28 -0.64 -9.96 -22.82
N ARG A 29 -1.62 -9.07 -22.99
CA ARG A 29 -1.55 -7.66 -22.66
C ARG A 29 -1.65 -7.50 -21.15
N LEU A 30 -0.50 -7.63 -20.50
CA LEU A 30 -0.32 -7.19 -19.12
C LEU A 30 -0.93 -5.79 -18.96
N ASP A 31 -1.60 -5.53 -17.83
CA ASP A 31 -2.06 -4.19 -17.48
C ASP A 31 -0.86 -3.24 -17.70
N PRO A 32 -0.99 -2.19 -18.53
CA PRO A 32 0.08 -1.23 -18.78
C PRO A 32 0.69 -0.65 -17.50
N ARG A 33 -0.09 -0.63 -16.40
CA ARG A 33 0.37 -0.26 -15.06
C ARG A 33 1.37 -1.27 -14.50
N LEU A 34 1.11 -2.58 -14.64
CA LEU A 34 2.05 -3.64 -14.25
C LEU A 34 3.33 -3.61 -15.08
N THR A 35 3.23 -3.38 -16.40
CA THR A 35 4.42 -3.24 -17.26
C THR A 35 5.28 -2.06 -16.83
N ARG A 36 4.68 -0.90 -16.53
CA ARG A 36 5.42 0.26 -16.00
C ARG A 36 6.00 0.01 -14.61
N ALA A 37 5.24 -0.64 -13.72
CA ALA A 37 5.71 -0.97 -12.37
C ALA A 37 6.91 -1.92 -12.39
N SER A 38 6.88 -2.96 -13.23
CA SER A 38 8.00 -3.90 -13.39
C SER A 38 9.24 -3.23 -13.98
N ALA A 39 9.08 -2.33 -14.96
CA ALA A 39 10.19 -1.55 -15.52
C ALA A 39 10.82 -0.61 -14.48
N GLN A 40 10.00 0.04 -13.64
CA GLN A 40 10.49 0.86 -12.51
C GLN A 40 11.25 0.00 -11.48
N HIS A 41 10.70 -1.17 -11.13
CA HIS A 41 11.35 -2.10 -10.20
C HIS A 41 12.70 -2.59 -10.71
N ARG A 42 12.81 -2.98 -11.99
CA ARG A 42 14.09 -3.36 -12.63
C ARG A 42 15.12 -2.22 -12.61
N ALA A 43 14.67 -0.98 -12.71
CA ALA A 43 15.53 0.21 -12.61
C ALA A 43 15.87 0.59 -11.16
N GLY A 44 15.62 -0.28 -10.17
CA GLY A 44 15.88 -0.02 -8.76
C GLY A 44 14.95 1.02 -8.11
N ARG A 45 13.95 1.52 -8.85
CA ARG A 45 12.97 2.47 -8.32
C ARG A 45 11.86 1.70 -7.61
N LYS A 46 11.83 1.81 -6.29
CA LYS A 46 10.70 1.33 -5.48
C LYS A 46 9.44 2.04 -5.95
N THR A 47 8.45 1.29 -6.42
CA THR A 47 7.12 1.80 -6.71
C THR A 47 6.54 2.37 -5.42
N ARG A 48 6.52 3.70 -5.32
CA ARG A 48 5.89 4.39 -4.21
C ARG A 48 4.39 4.20 -4.38
N ILE A 49 3.83 3.18 -3.73
CA ILE A 49 2.39 3.05 -3.55
C ILE A 49 1.95 4.41 -2.98
N LYS A 50 1.15 5.15 -3.75
CA LYS A 50 0.53 6.39 -3.23
C LYS A 50 -0.22 5.94 -1.99
N GLY A 51 0.22 6.45 -0.83
CA GLY A 51 -0.17 5.94 0.49
C GLY A 51 -1.66 5.64 0.51
N ALA A 52 -2.00 4.41 0.93
CA ALA A 52 -3.34 3.86 0.89
C ALA A 52 -4.36 4.94 1.26
N THR A 53 -5.12 5.41 0.27
CA THR A 53 -6.30 6.21 0.53
C THR A 53 -7.31 5.25 1.14
N PHE A 54 -7.44 5.29 2.47
CA PHE A 54 -8.37 4.43 3.20
C PHE A 54 -9.78 4.63 2.66
N ARG A 55 -10.50 3.53 2.50
CA ARG A 55 -11.89 3.57 2.10
C ARG A 55 -12.66 4.32 3.19
N THR A 56 -13.46 5.29 2.80
CA THR A 56 -14.42 5.95 3.69
C THR A 56 -15.20 4.90 4.49
N GLY A 57 -15.29 5.10 5.80
CA GLY A 57 -15.85 4.13 6.76
C GLY A 57 -14.80 3.29 7.51
N SER A 58 -13.51 3.39 7.15
CA SER A 58 -12.43 2.72 7.90
C SER A 58 -12.20 3.39 9.27
N THR A 59 -11.88 2.59 10.29
CA THR A 59 -11.46 3.09 11.61
C THR A 59 -9.97 2.84 11.81
N LEU A 60 -9.21 3.90 12.10
CA LEU A 60 -7.80 3.83 12.44
C LEU A 60 -7.68 3.77 13.97
N VAL A 61 -7.04 2.72 14.47
CA VAL A 61 -6.82 2.53 15.91
C VAL A 61 -5.35 2.78 16.21
N ARG A 62 -5.07 3.59 17.23
CA ARG A 62 -3.71 3.85 17.68
C ARG A 62 -3.62 3.93 19.20
N GLU A 63 -2.71 3.15 19.77
CA GLU A 63 -2.32 3.31 21.17
C GLU A 63 -1.25 4.41 21.32
N TRP A 64 -1.47 5.29 22.30
CA TRP A 64 -0.51 6.31 22.71
C TRP A 64 -0.60 6.56 24.21
N LYS A 65 0.55 6.49 24.91
CA LYS A 65 0.63 6.64 26.38
C LYS A 65 -0.40 5.77 27.14
N GLY A 66 -0.60 4.52 26.69
CA GLY A 66 -1.54 3.58 27.30
C GLY A 66 -3.02 3.90 27.05
N THR A 67 -3.34 4.87 26.19
CA THR A 67 -4.71 5.18 25.77
C THR A 67 -4.90 4.79 24.31
N GLN A 68 -5.97 4.03 24.02
CA GLN A 68 -6.39 3.71 22.67
C GLN A 68 -7.18 4.88 22.07
N HIS A 69 -6.77 5.32 20.89
CA HIS A 69 -7.42 6.38 20.13
C HIS A 69 -7.98 5.82 18.83
N GLU A 70 -9.29 5.96 18.64
CA GLU A 70 -9.99 5.52 17.43
C GLU A 70 -10.38 6.72 16.57
N VAL A 71 -9.99 6.67 15.29
CA VAL A 71 -10.21 7.74 14.32
C VAL A 71 -10.95 7.19 13.12
N GLN A 72 -12.19 7.64 12.93
CA GLN A 72 -13.02 7.22 11.81
C GLN A 72 -12.72 8.06 10.57
N VAL A 73 -12.52 7.41 9.43
CA VAL A 73 -12.33 8.05 8.13
C VAL A 73 -13.69 8.32 7.50
N THR A 74 -14.02 9.59 7.29
CA THR A 74 -15.27 10.04 6.66
C THR A 74 -14.96 10.60 5.25
N PRO A 75 -15.96 10.79 4.36
CA PRO A 75 -15.70 11.33 3.03
C PRO A 75 -15.07 12.73 3.09
N GLU A 76 -15.36 13.44 4.17
CA GLU A 76 -15.07 14.85 4.29
C GLU A 76 -14.00 15.16 5.36
N GLY A 77 -13.31 14.14 5.88
CA GLY A 77 -12.26 14.28 6.90
C GLY A 77 -12.15 13.09 7.86
N TYR A 78 -11.74 13.38 9.10
CA TYR A 78 -11.51 12.40 10.16
C TYR A 78 -12.31 12.75 11.41
N VAL A 79 -12.94 11.77 12.05
CA VAL A 79 -13.65 11.96 13.32
C VAL A 79 -12.89 11.27 14.45
N TRP A 80 -12.59 12.01 15.50
CA TRP A 80 -11.91 11.54 16.70
C TRP A 80 -12.63 12.09 17.93
N ASN A 81 -12.99 11.22 18.87
CA ASN A 81 -13.72 11.59 20.09
C ASN A 81 -14.99 12.44 19.84
N GLY A 82 -15.74 12.11 18.78
CA GLY A 82 -16.95 12.84 18.38
C GLY A 82 -16.71 14.19 17.67
N GLN A 83 -15.45 14.62 17.54
CA GLN A 83 -15.09 15.85 16.85
C GLN A 83 -14.49 15.57 15.48
N ARG A 84 -14.80 16.45 14.52
CA ARG A 84 -14.32 16.34 13.15
C ARG A 84 -13.07 17.18 12.92
N HIS A 85 -12.15 16.62 12.12
CA HIS A 85 -10.86 17.20 11.80
C HIS A 85 -10.51 17.03 10.32
N ASP A 86 -9.85 18.05 9.78
CA ASP A 86 -9.52 18.15 8.34
C ASP A 86 -8.30 17.30 7.94
N SER A 87 -7.50 16.83 8.91
CA SER A 87 -6.32 16.00 8.64
C SER A 87 -5.90 15.11 9.80
N LEU A 88 -5.29 13.96 9.50
CA LEU A 88 -4.67 13.08 10.50
C LEU A 88 -3.54 13.74 11.27
N SER A 89 -2.82 14.70 10.68
CA SER A 89 -1.77 15.42 11.39
C SER A 89 -2.35 16.33 12.48
N LYS A 90 -3.57 16.86 12.28
CA LYS A 90 -4.31 17.61 13.29
C LYS A 90 -4.69 16.69 14.45
N VAL A 91 -5.25 15.51 14.16
CA VAL A 91 -5.59 14.50 15.17
C VAL A 91 -4.34 14.02 15.93
N ALA A 92 -3.27 13.68 15.22
CA ALA A 92 -2.01 13.25 15.84
C ALA A 92 -1.41 14.32 16.74
N ARG A 93 -1.50 15.61 16.37
CA ARG A 93 -1.07 16.72 17.22
C ARG A 93 -1.94 16.86 18.47
N LEU A 94 -3.25 16.64 18.37
CA LEU A 94 -4.16 16.66 19.53
C LEU A 94 -3.85 15.51 20.50
N ILE A 95 -3.54 14.33 19.99
CA ILE A 95 -3.18 13.16 20.80
C ILE A 95 -1.80 13.33 21.47
N THR A 96 -0.81 13.77 20.70
CA THR A 96 0.60 13.76 21.15
C THR A 96 1.08 15.09 21.75
N GLY A 97 0.35 16.19 21.52
CA GLY A 97 0.75 17.55 21.89
C GLY A 97 1.82 18.18 20.97
N VAL A 98 2.48 17.39 20.13
CA VAL A 98 3.58 17.83 19.25
C VAL A 98 3.26 17.58 17.79
N ARG A 99 3.97 18.28 16.89
CA ARG A 99 3.72 18.15 15.45
C ARG A 99 4.25 16.80 14.93
N TRP A 100 3.35 15.85 14.75
CA TRP A 100 3.63 14.58 14.08
C TRP A 100 3.18 14.57 12.62
N ASN A 101 3.83 13.74 11.80
CA ASN A 101 3.29 13.35 10.51
C ASN A 101 2.12 12.38 10.76
N GLY A 102 0.88 12.84 10.60
CA GLY A 102 -0.32 12.07 10.91
C GLY A 102 -0.34 10.67 10.28
N PRO A 103 -0.16 10.54 8.96
CA PRO A 103 -0.05 9.23 8.32
C PRO A 103 1.01 8.31 8.93
N ARG A 104 2.17 8.83 9.35
CA ARG A 104 3.20 8.01 10.01
C ARG A 104 2.76 7.57 11.40
N PHE A 105 2.15 8.47 12.17
CA PHE A 105 1.66 8.17 13.52
C PHE A 105 0.61 7.05 13.53
N PHE A 106 -0.26 7.03 12.52
CA PHE A 106 -1.26 5.97 12.34
C PHE A 106 -0.76 4.76 11.52
N GLY A 107 0.55 4.65 11.22
CA GLY A 107 1.11 3.48 10.53
C GLY A 107 0.80 3.39 9.02
N LEU A 108 0.36 4.47 8.39
CA LEU A 108 -0.16 4.48 7.01
C LEU A 108 0.93 4.62 5.93
N ARG A 109 2.21 4.65 6.31
CA ARG A 109 3.31 4.98 5.38
C ARG A 109 4.44 3.97 5.31
N GLU A 110 4.36 2.86 6.04
CA GLU A 110 5.36 1.81 5.96
C GLU A 110 4.74 0.57 5.32
N GLY A 111 5.17 0.28 4.10
CA GLY A 111 4.87 -0.96 3.39
C GLY A 111 5.65 -2.14 3.97
N THR A 112 5.59 -2.35 5.28
CA THR A 112 6.13 -3.53 5.95
C THR A 112 5.36 -3.75 7.23
N GLY A 113 4.33 -4.59 7.15
CA GLY A 113 3.72 -5.27 8.29
C GLY A 113 3.70 -6.75 7.96
N ALA A 114 4.58 -7.50 8.65
CA ALA A 114 4.91 -8.93 8.52
C ALA A 114 5.73 -9.34 7.28
#